data_AF-A0A6L5XXH3-F1
#
_entry.id   AF-A0A6L5XXH3-F1
#
_cell.length_a   1.000
_cell.length_b   1.000
_cell.length_c   1.000
_cell.angle_alpha   90.00
_cell.angle_beta   90.00
_cell.angle_gamma   90.00
#
_symmetry.space_group_name_H-M   'P 1'
#
loop_
_entity.id
_entity.type
_entity.pdbx_description
1 polymer ?
#
loop_
_entity_poly.entity_id
_entity_poly.type
_entity_poly.pdbx_seq_one_letter_code
_entity_poly.pdbx_strand_id
1 'polypeptide(L)'
;MPTPPKPYAVLKAEKKSHRTKKELELREKGEKSLTSGAAFKERAKTKNNIVAHKEFLRINKILSNIEKNDALYEPIINRYCVLQAECDGLETEREYLVALVKELKQTWSDISAEIDDPESKADYLLQFTKEFTKLVAKIEKLDKDLQSKRKMLLEIEKECVMTIASALRCIPKKVESEENPLLKALADD
;
A
#
# COMPACT_ATOMS: atom_id res chain seq x y z
N MET A 1 -24.60 1.85 -7.75
CA MET A 1 -24.80 1.40 -6.35
C MET A 1 -25.09 2.61 -5.48
N PRO A 2 -26.08 2.57 -4.58
CA PRO A 2 -26.28 3.65 -3.62
C PRO A 2 -25.04 3.82 -2.75
N THR A 3 -24.67 5.06 -2.46
CA THR A 3 -23.52 5.38 -1.60
C THR A 3 -23.76 4.85 -0.19
N PRO A 4 -22.73 4.30 0.48
CA PRO A 4 -22.88 3.84 1.85
C PRO A 4 -23.38 4.98 2.76
N PRO A 5 -24.35 4.71 3.64
CA PRO A 5 -24.83 5.71 4.59
C PRO A 5 -23.71 6.17 5.53
N LYS A 6 -23.71 7.46 5.90
CA LYS A 6 -22.70 8.09 6.77
C LYS A 6 -22.52 7.34 8.09
N PRO A 7 -21.28 7.17 8.59
CA PRO A 7 -20.99 6.57 9.89
C PRO A 7 -21.68 7.30 11.05
N TYR A 8 -21.96 6.59 12.15
CA TYR A 8 -22.58 7.18 13.34
C TYR A 8 -21.75 8.35 13.90
N ALA A 9 -20.42 8.21 13.96
CA ALA A 9 -19.54 9.26 14.46
C ALA A 9 -19.67 10.58 13.66
N VAL A 10 -19.83 10.50 12.34
CA VAL A 10 -20.03 11.66 11.47
C VAL A 10 -21.40 12.28 11.72
N LEU A 11 -22.45 11.47 11.82
CA LEU A 11 -23.81 11.95 12.09
C LEU A 11 -23.90 12.64 13.46
N LYS A 12 -23.23 12.09 14.47
CA LYS A 12 -23.15 12.65 15.82
C LYS A 12 -22.41 13.99 15.83
N ALA A 13 -21.29 14.08 15.12
CA ALA A 13 -20.48 15.29 15.05
C ALA A 13 -21.18 16.41 14.25
N GLU A 14 -21.82 16.08 13.12
CA GLU A 14 -22.48 17.08 12.27
C GLU A 14 -23.83 17.56 12.84
N LYS A 15 -24.46 16.81 13.75
CA LYS A 15 -25.85 17.02 14.25
C LYS A 15 -26.92 17.17 13.14
N LYS A 16 -26.56 16.94 11.88
CA LYS A 16 -27.43 17.05 10.70
C LYS A 16 -27.88 15.66 10.27
N SER A 17 -29.02 15.19 10.78
CA SER A 17 -29.64 13.93 10.37
C SER A 17 -31.15 13.97 10.50
N HIS A 18 -31.87 13.45 9.50
CA HIS A 18 -33.32 13.19 9.60
C HIS A 18 -33.66 11.93 10.40
N ARG A 19 -32.64 11.21 10.88
CA ARG A 19 -32.81 9.98 11.65
C ARG A 19 -33.28 10.28 13.05
N THR A 20 -34.20 9.47 13.54
CA THR A 20 -34.65 9.46 14.93
C THR A 20 -33.53 9.00 15.87
N LYS A 21 -33.66 9.31 17.17
CA LYS A 21 -32.74 8.84 18.21
C LYS A 21 -32.60 7.30 18.20
N LYS A 22 -33.73 6.59 18.04
CA LYS A 22 -33.76 5.12 17.97
C LYS A 22 -32.97 4.58 16.77
N GLU A 23 -33.07 5.21 15.61
CA GLU A 23 -32.31 4.82 14.41
C GLU A 23 -30.81 5.08 14.55
N LEU A 24 -30.42 6.18 15.21
CA LEU A 24 -29.02 6.47 15.50
C LEU A 24 -28.43 5.45 16.49
N GLU A 25 -29.16 5.09 17.54
CA GLU A 25 -28.76 4.04 18.48
C GLU A 25 -28.65 2.67 17.80
N LEU A 26 -29.62 2.30 16.96
CA LEU A 26 -29.58 1.07 16.19
C LEU A 26 -28.34 1.03 15.29
N ARG A 27 -28.00 2.16 14.66
CA ARG A 27 -26.82 2.27 13.82
C ARG A 27 -25.52 2.17 14.61
N GLU A 28 -25.40 2.86 15.73
CA GLU A 28 -24.21 2.77 16.59
C GLU A 28 -23.98 1.33 17.04
N LYS A 29 -25.04 0.64 17.47
CA LYS A 29 -24.99 -0.78 17.85
C LYS A 29 -24.61 -1.66 16.67
N GLY A 30 -25.19 -1.42 15.49
CA GLY A 30 -24.86 -2.12 14.25
C GLY A 30 -23.39 -1.95 13.87
N GLU A 31 -22.87 -0.72 13.86
CA GLU A 31 -21.47 -0.44 13.54
C GLU A 31 -20.50 -1.09 14.56
N LYS A 32 -20.82 -1.05 15.87
CA LYS A 32 -20.03 -1.74 16.89
C LYS A 32 -20.09 -3.26 16.79
N SER A 33 -21.21 -3.83 16.34
CA SER A 33 -21.34 -5.29 16.15
C SER A 33 -20.48 -5.83 15.00
N LEU A 34 -20.00 -4.95 14.12
CA LEU A 34 -19.12 -5.31 13.00
C LEU A 34 -17.64 -5.35 13.37
N THR A 35 -17.28 -5.04 14.61
CA THR A 35 -15.90 -5.15 15.11
C THR A 35 -15.76 -6.41 15.96
N SER A 36 -14.64 -7.12 15.83
CA SER A 36 -14.35 -8.26 16.70
C SER A 36 -14.01 -7.83 18.13
N GLY A 37 -13.54 -6.59 18.31
CA GLY A 37 -13.10 -6.07 19.61
C GLY A 37 -11.74 -6.63 20.05
N ALA A 38 -11.13 -7.48 19.24
CA ALA A 38 -9.79 -8.02 19.46
C ALA A 38 -8.78 -7.33 18.53
N ALA A 39 -7.54 -7.20 18.97
CA ALA A 39 -6.46 -6.71 18.11
C ALA A 39 -5.97 -7.81 17.16
N PHE A 40 -5.62 -7.44 15.91
CA PHE A 40 -5.02 -8.38 14.96
C PHE A 40 -3.66 -8.90 15.44
N LYS A 41 -3.32 -10.12 15.06
CA LYS A 41 -2.07 -10.77 15.46
C LYS A 41 -1.16 -11.05 14.27
N GLU A 42 0.13 -11.16 14.58
CA GLU A 42 1.11 -11.57 13.59
C GLU A 42 0.98 -13.06 13.29
N ARG A 43 0.97 -13.41 12.00
CA ARG A 43 0.95 -14.80 11.54
C ARG A 43 2.36 -15.35 11.39
N ALA A 44 2.50 -16.67 11.49
CA ALA A 44 3.78 -17.35 11.37
C ALA A 44 4.55 -16.98 10.08
N LYS A 45 3.88 -16.92 8.92
CA LYS A 45 4.52 -16.54 7.65
C LYS A 45 5.14 -15.14 7.71
N THR A 46 4.44 -14.18 8.30
CA THR A 46 4.90 -12.80 8.47
C THR A 46 6.06 -12.75 9.47
N LYS A 47 5.90 -13.40 10.62
CA LYS A 47 6.88 -13.43 11.70
C LYS A 47 8.23 -14.04 11.27
N ASN A 48 8.18 -15.06 10.43
CA ASN A 48 9.38 -15.76 9.96
C ASN A 48 10.14 -15.00 8.86
N ASN A 49 9.55 -13.94 8.27
CA ASN A 49 10.22 -13.10 7.30
C ASN A 49 10.64 -11.78 7.98
N ILE A 50 11.94 -11.50 8.03
CA ILE A 50 12.50 -10.36 8.78
C ILE A 50 11.92 -9.01 8.32
N VAL A 51 11.80 -8.82 7.00
CA VAL A 51 11.28 -7.57 6.40
C VAL A 51 9.79 -7.44 6.70
N ALA A 52 9.02 -8.51 6.51
CA ALA A 52 7.58 -8.52 6.77
C ALA A 52 7.27 -8.33 8.26
N HIS A 53 8.06 -8.95 9.15
CA HIS A 53 7.93 -8.81 10.59
C HIS A 53 8.12 -7.36 11.04
N LYS A 54 9.20 -6.72 10.58
CA LYS A 54 9.48 -5.31 10.88
C LYS A 54 8.32 -4.41 10.41
N GLU A 55 7.80 -4.68 9.22
CA GLU A 55 6.68 -3.93 8.66
C GLU A 55 5.38 -4.15 9.43
N PHE A 56 5.10 -5.38 9.85
CA PHE A 56 3.95 -5.70 10.69
C PHE A 56 3.98 -4.93 12.01
N LEU A 57 5.13 -4.92 12.70
CA LEU A 57 5.29 -4.15 13.95
C LEU A 57 5.05 -2.65 13.74
N ARG A 58 5.56 -2.09 12.63
CA ARG A 58 5.36 -0.68 12.26
C ARG A 58 3.87 -0.37 12.06
N ILE A 59 3.18 -1.17 11.25
CA ILE A 59 1.75 -0.97 10.94
C ILE A 59 0.89 -1.20 12.16
N ASN A 60 1.16 -2.25 12.94
CA ASN A 60 0.42 -2.53 14.16
C ASN A 60 0.48 -1.34 15.14
N LYS A 61 1.66 -0.74 15.32
CA LYS A 61 1.82 0.46 16.15
C LYS A 61 0.97 1.62 15.63
N ILE A 62 1.03 1.91 14.32
CA ILE A 62 0.29 3.03 13.71
C ILE A 62 -1.22 2.81 13.81
N LEU A 63 -1.72 1.63 13.44
CA LEU A 63 -3.15 1.31 13.45
C LEU A 63 -3.72 1.20 14.86
N SER A 64 -2.92 0.77 15.85
CA SER A 64 -3.32 0.77 17.26
C SER A 64 -3.56 2.19 17.77
N ASN A 65 -2.73 3.15 17.39
CA ASN A 65 -2.86 4.55 17.82
C ASN A 65 -4.16 5.23 17.33
N ILE A 66 -4.77 4.72 16.26
CA ILE A 66 -6.02 5.23 15.70
C ILE A 66 -7.21 4.28 15.89
N GLU A 67 -7.04 3.26 16.74
CA GLU A 67 -8.08 2.26 17.05
C GLU A 67 -8.62 1.53 15.79
N LYS A 68 -7.73 1.24 14.83
CA LYS A 68 -8.03 0.52 13.57
C LYS A 68 -7.32 -0.84 13.47
N ASN A 69 -6.86 -1.39 14.58
CA ASN A 69 -6.14 -2.66 14.64
C ASN A 69 -7.06 -3.88 14.89
N ASP A 70 -8.31 -3.85 14.45
CA ASP A 70 -9.27 -4.95 14.69
C ASP A 70 -8.82 -6.26 14.01
N ALA A 71 -9.05 -7.40 14.67
CA ALA A 71 -8.66 -8.73 14.22
C ALA A 71 -9.28 -9.14 12.88
N LEU A 72 -10.40 -8.55 12.47
CA LEU A 72 -10.97 -8.77 11.13
C LEU A 72 -10.02 -8.36 10.00
N TYR A 73 -9.15 -7.36 10.25
CA TYR A 73 -8.14 -6.91 9.29
C TYR A 73 -6.83 -7.71 9.39
N GLU A 74 -6.71 -8.65 10.32
CA GLU A 74 -5.51 -9.47 10.48
C GLU A 74 -5.03 -10.13 9.17
N PRO A 75 -5.88 -10.80 8.38
CA PRO A 75 -5.42 -11.48 7.17
C PRO A 75 -4.85 -10.51 6.13
N ILE A 76 -5.49 -9.35 5.98
CA ILE A 76 -5.11 -8.36 4.95
C ILE A 76 -3.83 -7.62 5.35
N ILE A 77 -3.67 -7.28 6.63
CA ILE A 77 -2.44 -6.65 7.13
C ILE A 77 -1.24 -7.60 7.06
N ASN A 78 -1.41 -8.87 7.44
CA ASN A 78 -0.33 -9.84 7.29
C ASN A 78 0.04 -10.07 5.82
N ARG A 79 -0.94 -10.11 4.91
CA ARG A 79 -0.69 -10.20 3.48
C ARG A 79 0.05 -8.98 2.95
N TYR A 80 -0.33 -7.78 3.38
CA TYR A 80 0.37 -6.54 3.04
C TYR A 80 1.85 -6.61 3.40
N CYS A 81 2.16 -7.01 4.64
CA CYS A 81 3.54 -7.07 5.13
C CYS A 81 4.39 -8.08 4.32
N VAL A 82 3.81 -9.24 3.99
CA VAL A 82 4.48 -10.24 3.14
C VAL A 82 4.68 -9.73 1.72
N LEU A 83 3.68 -9.05 1.12
CA LEU A 83 3.82 -8.46 -0.21
C LEU A 83 4.90 -7.37 -0.23
N GLN A 84 4.99 -6.56 0.82
CA GLN A 84 6.04 -5.54 0.94
C GLN A 84 7.44 -6.18 0.95
N ALA A 85 7.62 -7.27 1.71
CA ALA A 85 8.87 -8.02 1.73
C ALA A 85 9.19 -8.70 0.38
N GLU A 86 8.17 -9.19 -0.33
CA GLU A 86 8.35 -9.73 -1.68
C GLU A 86 8.77 -8.63 -2.68
N CYS A 87 8.23 -7.41 -2.58
CA CYS A 87 8.67 -6.28 -3.39
C CYS A 87 10.14 -5.92 -3.11
N ASP A 88 10.52 -5.83 -1.85
CA ASP A 88 11.91 -5.54 -1.42
C ASP A 88 12.91 -6.57 -1.98
N GLY A 89 12.57 -7.85 -1.92
CA GLY A 89 13.38 -8.92 -2.53
C GLY A 89 13.51 -8.81 -4.04
N LEU A 90 12.41 -8.51 -4.75
CA LEU A 90 12.43 -8.31 -6.21
C LEU A 90 13.24 -7.09 -6.62
N GLU A 91 13.16 -6.00 -5.87
CA GLU A 91 13.95 -4.78 -6.08
C GLU A 91 15.44 -5.08 -5.92
N THR A 92 15.81 -5.79 -4.85
CA THR A 92 17.20 -6.20 -4.59
C THR A 92 17.74 -7.08 -5.72
N GLU A 93 16.99 -8.10 -6.15
CA GLU A 93 17.43 -8.97 -7.26
C GLU A 93 17.55 -8.21 -8.58
N ARG A 94 16.62 -7.29 -8.85
CA ARG A 94 16.66 -6.43 -10.03
C ARG A 94 17.91 -5.55 -10.02
N GLU A 95 18.21 -4.89 -8.92
CA GLU A 95 19.40 -4.03 -8.78
C GLU A 95 20.70 -4.82 -9.00
N TYR A 96 20.78 -6.04 -8.44
CA TYR A 96 21.88 -6.95 -8.70
C TYR A 96 22.04 -7.27 -10.19
N LEU A 97 20.95 -7.63 -10.89
CA LEU A 97 21.01 -7.94 -12.31
C LEU A 97 21.38 -6.73 -13.17
N VAL A 98 20.90 -5.53 -12.82
CA VAL A 98 21.28 -4.29 -13.50
C VAL A 98 22.77 -4.01 -13.35
N ALA A 99 23.33 -4.21 -12.15
CA ALA A 99 24.77 -4.08 -11.91
C ALA A 99 25.57 -5.10 -12.72
N LEU A 100 25.15 -6.37 -12.71
CA LEU A 100 25.78 -7.44 -13.48
C LEU A 100 25.78 -7.15 -14.98
N VAL A 101 24.67 -6.69 -15.53
CA VAL A 101 24.55 -6.30 -16.95
C VAL A 101 25.54 -5.18 -17.31
N LYS A 102 25.73 -4.20 -16.42
CA LYS A 102 26.71 -3.13 -16.62
C LYS A 102 28.14 -3.65 -16.60
N GLU A 103 28.47 -4.53 -15.66
CA GLU A 103 29.79 -5.16 -15.56
C GLU A 103 30.10 -5.99 -16.80
N LEU A 104 29.18 -6.88 -17.21
CA LEU A 104 29.34 -7.70 -18.43
C LEU A 104 29.55 -6.86 -19.68
N LYS A 105 28.87 -5.71 -19.80
CA LYS A 105 29.06 -4.78 -20.91
C LYS A 105 30.47 -4.18 -20.92
N GLN A 106 31.00 -3.83 -19.74
CA GLN A 106 32.36 -3.32 -19.62
C GLN A 106 33.38 -4.40 -19.97
N THR A 107 33.25 -5.59 -19.37
CA THR A 107 34.12 -6.74 -19.66
C THR A 107 34.14 -7.09 -21.15
N TRP A 108 32.96 -7.08 -21.80
CA TRP A 108 32.88 -7.29 -23.25
C TRP A 108 33.60 -6.19 -24.03
N SER A 109 33.43 -4.92 -23.64
CA SER A 109 34.13 -3.79 -24.28
C SER A 109 35.65 -3.98 -24.23
N ASP A 110 36.18 -4.39 -23.08
CA ASP A 110 37.61 -4.58 -22.85
C ASP A 110 38.14 -5.77 -23.66
N ILE A 111 37.50 -6.94 -23.57
CA ILE A 111 37.91 -8.15 -24.31
C ILE A 111 37.79 -7.94 -25.82
N SER A 112 36.72 -7.32 -26.29
CA SER A 112 36.49 -7.13 -27.72
C SER A 112 37.50 -6.18 -28.37
N ALA A 113 38.17 -5.32 -27.61
CA ALA A 113 39.24 -4.46 -28.09
C ALA A 113 40.50 -5.25 -28.47
N GLU A 114 40.70 -6.44 -27.88
CA GLU A 114 41.85 -7.32 -28.12
C GLU A 114 41.61 -8.32 -29.27
N ILE A 115 40.41 -8.33 -29.86
CA ILE A 115 40.06 -9.23 -30.97
C ILE A 115 40.35 -8.54 -32.30
N ASP A 116 41.43 -8.96 -32.94
CA ASP A 116 41.87 -8.45 -34.25
C ASP A 116 41.10 -9.04 -35.43
N ASP A 117 40.67 -10.31 -35.34
CA ASP A 117 39.94 -11.01 -36.40
C ASP A 117 38.47 -10.55 -36.46
N PRO A 118 38.03 -9.89 -37.55
CA PRO A 118 36.67 -9.35 -37.64
C PRO A 118 35.57 -10.42 -37.64
N GLU A 119 35.83 -11.60 -38.22
CA GLU A 119 34.84 -12.68 -38.33
C GLU A 119 34.58 -13.31 -36.95
N SER A 120 35.65 -13.69 -36.23
CA SER A 120 35.56 -14.17 -34.85
C SER A 120 34.91 -13.13 -33.94
N LYS A 121 35.25 -11.84 -34.09
CA LYS A 121 34.66 -10.75 -33.30
C LYS A 121 33.14 -10.65 -33.51
N ALA A 122 32.67 -10.80 -34.75
CA ALA A 122 31.25 -10.79 -35.06
C ALA A 122 30.51 -11.99 -34.45
N ASP A 123 31.11 -13.18 -34.50
CA ASP A 123 30.53 -14.39 -33.90
C ASP A 123 30.43 -14.29 -32.39
N TYR A 124 31.48 -13.84 -31.70
CA TYR A 124 31.43 -13.61 -30.26
C TYR A 124 30.44 -12.52 -29.88
N LEU A 125 30.34 -11.43 -30.68
CA LEU A 125 29.36 -10.38 -30.45
C LEU A 125 27.94 -10.93 -30.55
N LEU A 126 27.66 -11.80 -31.53
CA LEU A 126 26.36 -12.45 -31.68
C LEU A 126 26.03 -13.35 -30.49
N GLN A 127 27.00 -14.09 -29.96
CA GLN A 127 26.80 -14.92 -28.76
C GLN A 127 26.57 -14.06 -27.51
N PHE A 128 27.40 -13.04 -27.30
CA PHE A 128 27.27 -12.11 -26.18
C PHE A 128 25.90 -11.42 -26.19
N THR A 129 25.48 -10.87 -27.32
CA THR A 129 24.19 -10.17 -27.45
C THR A 129 22.99 -11.09 -27.21
N LYS A 130 23.06 -12.37 -27.62
CA LYS A 130 22.02 -13.36 -27.31
C LYS A 130 21.87 -13.57 -25.80
N GLU A 131 22.96 -13.83 -25.08
CA GLU A 131 22.90 -14.05 -23.63
C GLU A 131 22.54 -12.76 -22.87
N PHE A 132 23.09 -11.62 -23.31
CA PHE A 132 22.76 -10.30 -22.77
C PHE A 132 21.26 -10.01 -22.87
N THR A 133 20.63 -10.32 -24.00
CA THR A 133 19.19 -10.13 -24.21
C THR A 133 18.36 -10.96 -23.22
N LYS A 134 18.80 -12.17 -22.86
CA LYS A 134 18.10 -12.99 -21.84
C LYS A 134 18.16 -12.35 -20.45
N LEU A 135 19.30 -11.77 -20.07
CA LEU A 135 19.43 -11.06 -18.79
C LEU A 135 18.53 -9.83 -18.75
N VAL A 136 18.53 -9.02 -19.82
CA VAL A 136 17.63 -7.86 -19.95
C VAL A 136 16.17 -8.29 -19.87
N ALA A 137 15.77 -9.37 -20.56
CA ALA A 137 14.42 -9.91 -20.48
C ALA A 137 14.05 -10.38 -19.06
N LYS A 138 14.99 -10.92 -18.28
CA LYS A 138 14.77 -11.26 -16.87
C LYS A 138 14.52 -10.00 -16.04
N ILE A 139 15.28 -8.92 -16.25
CA ILE A 139 15.06 -7.63 -15.58
C ILE A 139 13.66 -7.09 -15.89
N GLU A 140 13.26 -7.10 -17.18
CA GLU A 140 11.91 -6.66 -17.59
C GLU A 140 10.80 -7.47 -16.91
N LYS A 141 11.01 -8.78 -16.74
CA LYS A 141 10.04 -9.64 -16.04
C LYS A 141 9.94 -9.27 -14.56
N LEU A 142 11.07 -9.07 -13.87
CA LEU A 142 11.07 -8.63 -12.47
C LEU A 142 10.34 -7.29 -12.31
N ASP A 143 10.54 -6.35 -13.24
CA ASP A 143 9.84 -5.06 -13.24
C ASP A 143 8.32 -5.21 -13.38
N LYS A 144 7.85 -6.11 -14.26
CA LYS A 144 6.41 -6.41 -14.42
C LYS A 144 5.83 -7.04 -13.16
N ASP A 145 6.54 -7.99 -12.56
CA ASP A 145 6.10 -8.68 -11.34
C ASP A 145 6.03 -7.69 -10.15
N LEU A 146 7.05 -6.82 -10.03
CA LEU A 146 7.10 -5.75 -9.03
C LEU A 146 5.95 -4.75 -9.20
N GLN A 147 5.67 -4.33 -10.44
CA GLN A 147 4.56 -3.43 -10.73
C GLN A 147 3.20 -4.05 -10.34
N SER A 148 3.00 -5.35 -10.60
CA SER A 148 1.80 -6.08 -10.21
C SER A 148 1.60 -6.09 -8.69
N LYS A 149 2.67 -6.38 -7.94
CA LYS A 149 2.64 -6.37 -6.46
C LYS A 149 2.40 -4.98 -5.88
N ARG A 150 3.03 -3.94 -6.42
CA ARG A 150 2.79 -2.54 -6.02
C ARG A 150 1.34 -2.11 -6.24
N LYS A 151 0.70 -2.55 -7.32
CA LYS A 151 -0.75 -2.33 -7.52
C LYS A 151 -1.57 -3.05 -6.44
N MET A 152 -1.25 -4.30 -6.12
CA MET A 152 -1.94 -5.02 -5.04
C MET A 152 -1.77 -4.34 -3.66
N LEU A 153 -0.58 -3.81 -3.36
CA LEU A 153 -0.32 -3.01 -2.15
C LEU A 153 -1.21 -1.77 -2.10
N LEU A 154 -1.27 -0.99 -3.19
CA LEU A 154 -2.10 0.20 -3.27
C LEU A 154 -3.61 -0.10 -3.06
N GLU A 155 -4.09 -1.22 -3.60
CA GLU A 155 -5.49 -1.63 -3.38
C GLU A 155 -5.75 -1.98 -1.91
N ILE A 156 -4.82 -2.63 -1.22
CA ILE A 156 -4.93 -2.85 0.23
C ILE A 156 -4.92 -1.51 0.98
N GLU A 157 -4.02 -0.59 0.62
CA GLU A 157 -3.88 0.70 1.30
C GLU A 157 -5.14 1.57 1.20
N LYS A 158 -5.85 1.50 0.07
CA LYS A 158 -7.12 2.21 -0.16
C LYS A 158 -8.24 1.69 0.76
N GLU A 159 -8.20 0.43 1.16
CA GLU A 159 -9.22 -0.21 2.00
C GLU A 159 -8.86 -0.20 3.49
N CYS A 160 -7.57 -0.15 3.84
CA CYS A 160 -7.09 -0.26 5.22
C CYS A 160 -6.71 1.07 5.89
N VAL A 161 -7.27 2.20 5.45
CA VAL A 161 -7.03 3.54 6.06
C VAL A 161 -5.56 3.99 5.96
N MET A 162 -4.81 3.48 4.97
CA MET A 162 -3.38 3.81 4.81
C MET A 162 -3.13 4.94 3.80
N THR A 163 -4.15 5.31 3.01
CA THR A 163 -4.10 6.48 2.12
C THR A 163 -4.83 7.67 2.72
N ILE A 164 -4.41 8.90 2.37
CA ILE A 164 -5.10 10.14 2.78
C ILE A 164 -6.59 10.07 2.42
N ALA A 165 -6.91 9.64 1.19
CA ALA A 165 -8.30 9.50 0.74
C ALA A 165 -9.11 8.48 1.56
N SER A 166 -8.50 7.35 1.95
CA SER A 166 -9.15 6.37 2.84
C SER A 166 -9.37 6.90 4.25
N ALA A 167 -8.44 7.69 4.78
CA ALA A 167 -8.56 8.32 6.10
C ALA A 167 -9.62 9.43 6.15
N LEU A 168 -9.64 10.32 5.15
CA LEU A 168 -10.58 11.45 5.09
C LEU A 168 -12.05 11.00 5.04
N ARG A 169 -12.35 9.81 4.51
CA ARG A 169 -13.70 9.22 4.52
C ARG A 169 -14.26 9.00 5.93
N CYS A 170 -13.40 8.94 6.95
CA CYS A 170 -13.79 8.73 8.34
C CYS A 170 -13.89 10.03 9.17
N ILE A 171 -13.50 11.18 8.61
CA ILE A 171 -13.45 12.46 9.34
C ILE A 171 -14.75 13.25 9.09
N PRO A 172 -15.42 13.76 10.13
CA PRO A 172 -16.58 14.63 9.96
C PRO A 172 -16.23 15.90 9.16
N LYS A 173 -17.20 16.44 8.41
CA LYS A 173 -17.04 17.79 7.84
C LYS A 173 -16.97 18.80 8.98
N LYS A 174 -16.25 19.92 8.76
CA LYS A 174 -16.21 21.04 9.73
C LYS A 174 -17.61 21.33 10.24
N VAL A 175 -17.75 21.41 11.55
CA VAL A 175 -18.96 21.91 12.21
C VAL A 175 -19.09 23.37 11.78
N GLU A 176 -20.13 23.71 11.03
CA GLU A 176 -20.51 25.11 10.85
C GLU A 176 -20.80 25.67 12.24
N SER A 177 -20.12 26.74 12.64
CA SER A 177 -20.46 27.44 13.88
C SER A 177 -21.93 27.85 13.79
N GLU A 178 -22.71 27.51 14.82
CA GLU A 178 -24.09 27.95 15.00
C GLU A 178 -24.14 29.47 15.29
N GLU A 179 -23.49 30.32 14.50
CA GLU A 179 -23.89 31.72 14.44
C GLU A 179 -25.16 31.75 13.57
N ASN A 180 -26.31 31.59 14.22
CA ASN A 180 -27.59 31.86 13.58
C ASN A 180 -27.56 33.32 13.09
N PRO A 181 -27.59 33.59 11.77
CA PRO A 181 -27.49 34.95 11.25
C PRO A 181 -28.56 35.88 11.84
N LEU A 182 -29.71 35.32 12.23
CA LEU A 182 -30.79 36.04 12.89
C LEU A 182 -30.45 36.41 14.34
N LEU A 183 -29.76 35.53 15.10
CA LEU A 183 -29.32 35.86 16.45
C LEU A 183 -28.20 36.91 16.45
N LYS A 184 -27.38 36.94 15.40
CA LYS A 184 -26.37 37.98 15.22
C LYS A 184 -27.02 39.32 14.89
N ALA A 185 -28.00 39.34 13.98
CA ALA A 185 -28.77 40.54 13.65
C ALA A 185 -29.61 41.09 14.83
N LEU A 186 -30.08 40.22 15.73
CA LEU A 186 -30.84 40.62 16.94
C LEU A 186 -29.95 41.03 18.12
N ALA A 187 -28.64 40.75 18.07
CA ALA A 187 -27.68 41.13 19.10
C ALA A 187 -26.99 42.47 18.81
N ASP A 188 -27.17 43.00 17.59
CA ASP A 188 -26.63 44.28 17.12
C ASP A 188 -27.66 45.45 17.22
N ASP A 189 -28.83 45.22 17.87
CA ASP A 189 -29.85 46.21 18.27
C ASP A 189 -29.95 46.30 19.81
#